data_AF-W7Q764-F1
#
_entry.id   AF-W7Q764-F1
#
_cell.length_a   1.000
_cell.length_b   1.000
_cell.length_c   1.000
_cell.angle_alpha   90.00
_cell.angle_beta   90.00
_cell.angle_gamma   90.00
#
_symmetry.space_group_name_H-M   'P 1'
#
loop_
_entity.id
_entity.type
_entity.pdbx_description
1 polymer ?
#
loop_
_entity_poly.entity_id
_entity_poly.type
_entity_poly.pdbx_seq_one_letter_code
_entity_poly.pdbx_strand_id
1 'polypeptide(L)'
;MERTPAPLSALTLGVECGGSDGFSGLSANPLVGAVVDRLVALGGSGILSEFPELCGVEHELIARCRDDAVAERFRDLMDAYQRHAARVGADFSMNPSPGNIRDGLITDAMKSAGAAKKGGDSPVVDVLDYTEPHTRAGLSLLCSPGNDVESTTALAGSGANLILFTTGLGTPPATRSRR
;
A
#
# COMPACT_ATOMS: atom_id res chain seq x y z
N MET A 1 24.78 3.93 -19.94
CA MET A 1 23.65 2.99 -20.06
C MET A 1 22.51 3.71 -20.76
N GLU A 2 21.95 3.15 -21.82
CA GLU A 2 20.84 3.76 -22.58
C GLU A 2 19.53 3.01 -22.29
N ARG A 3 18.40 3.71 -22.38
CA ARG A 3 17.08 3.08 -22.20
C ARG A 3 16.74 2.25 -23.43
N THR A 4 16.13 1.10 -23.21
CA THR A 4 15.57 0.25 -24.27
C THR A 4 14.07 0.03 -24.01
N PRO A 5 13.27 -0.25 -25.05
CA PRO A 5 11.89 -0.66 -24.86
C PRO A 5 11.80 -1.89 -23.95
N ALA A 6 10.86 -1.87 -23.01
CA ALA A 6 10.58 -2.97 -22.09
C ALA A 6 9.07 -3.24 -22.05
N PRO A 7 8.64 -4.49 -21.88
CA PRO A 7 7.22 -4.81 -21.74
C PRO A 7 6.68 -4.28 -20.41
N LEU A 8 5.37 -3.99 -20.36
CA LEU A 8 4.70 -3.58 -19.11
C LEU A 8 4.76 -4.67 -18.03
N SER A 9 4.94 -5.94 -18.40
CA SER A 9 5.16 -7.03 -17.43
C SER A 9 6.44 -6.92 -16.61
N ALA A 10 7.40 -6.08 -17.03
CA ALA A 10 8.60 -5.79 -16.26
C ALA A 10 8.39 -4.64 -15.24
N LEU A 11 7.22 -3.99 -15.23
CA LEU A 11 6.91 -2.89 -14.33
C LEU A 11 6.36 -3.44 -13.00
N THR A 12 6.92 -2.95 -11.90
CA THR A 12 6.46 -3.22 -10.53
C THR A 12 6.12 -1.88 -9.88
N LEU A 13 4.83 -1.65 -9.71
CA LEU A 13 4.26 -0.39 -9.25
C LEU A 13 4.03 -0.43 -7.73
N GLY A 14 4.80 0.33 -6.97
CA GLY A 14 4.47 0.61 -5.57
C GLY A 14 3.39 1.69 -5.46
N VAL A 15 2.46 1.57 -4.53
CA VAL A 15 1.41 2.57 -4.32
C VAL A 15 1.35 2.98 -2.85
N GLU A 16 1.35 4.29 -2.61
CA GLU A 16 1.41 4.91 -1.28
C GLU A 16 0.43 6.10 -1.25
N CYS A 17 -0.15 6.40 -0.09
CA CYS A 17 -0.75 7.70 0.17
C CYS A 17 0.04 8.49 1.22
N GLY A 18 0.22 9.79 0.99
CA GLY A 18 0.72 10.71 2.01
C GLY A 18 -0.41 11.30 2.83
N GLY A 19 -0.45 12.64 2.89
CA GLY A 19 -1.52 13.38 3.54
C GLY A 19 -2.88 13.14 2.88
N SER A 20 -3.60 12.12 3.33
CA SER A 20 -4.94 11.75 2.84
C SER A 20 -6.02 12.71 3.35
N ASP A 21 -7.01 12.97 2.50
CA ASP A 21 -8.18 13.82 2.76
C ASP A 21 -9.50 13.07 2.45
N GLY A 22 -10.64 13.72 2.67
CA GLY A 22 -11.96 13.12 2.40
C GLY A 22 -12.21 12.75 0.93
N PHE A 23 -11.42 13.24 -0.03
CA PHE A 23 -11.56 12.94 -1.46
C PHE A 23 -10.64 11.82 -1.92
N SER A 24 -9.63 11.47 -1.15
CA SER A 24 -8.59 10.52 -1.52
C SER A 24 -9.18 9.15 -1.87
N GLY A 25 -10.09 8.64 -1.03
CA GLY A 25 -10.81 7.38 -1.25
C GLY A 25 -11.88 7.42 -2.36
N LEU A 26 -12.23 8.60 -2.87
CA LEU A 26 -13.25 8.79 -3.92
C LEU A 26 -12.66 9.09 -5.30
N SER A 27 -11.39 9.51 -5.35
CA SER A 27 -10.76 10.03 -6.56
C SER A 27 -9.42 9.37 -6.85
N ALA A 28 -8.34 9.84 -6.25
CA ALA A 28 -6.98 9.42 -6.54
C ALA A 28 -6.75 7.93 -6.27
N ASN A 29 -7.21 7.40 -5.13
CA ASN A 29 -6.97 6.01 -4.77
C ASN A 29 -7.71 5.03 -5.70
N PRO A 30 -9.00 5.21 -6.02
CA PRO A 30 -9.67 4.40 -7.05
C PRO A 30 -9.01 4.47 -8.43
N LEU A 31 -8.51 5.64 -8.85
CA LEU A 31 -7.79 5.78 -10.12
C LEU A 31 -6.49 4.98 -10.12
N VAL A 32 -5.72 5.06 -9.04
CA VAL A 32 -4.48 4.29 -8.85
C VAL A 32 -4.80 2.79 -8.85
N GLY A 33 -5.86 2.37 -8.17
CA GLY A 33 -6.32 0.97 -8.18
C GLY A 33 -6.63 0.46 -9.58
N ALA A 34 -7.34 1.24 -10.39
CA ALA A 34 -7.62 0.87 -11.78
C ALA A 34 -6.35 0.77 -12.65
N VAL A 35 -5.31 1.55 -12.35
CA VAL A 35 -4.00 1.44 -13.01
C VAL A 35 -3.31 0.13 -12.58
N VAL A 36 -3.32 -0.19 -11.29
CA VAL A 36 -2.79 -1.45 -10.75
C VAL A 36 -3.47 -2.66 -11.42
N ASP A 37 -4.81 -2.67 -11.49
CA ASP A 37 -5.55 -3.78 -12.09
C ASP A 37 -5.21 -3.99 -13.56
N ARG A 38 -5.12 -2.91 -14.33
CA ARG A 38 -4.72 -2.98 -15.74
C ARG A 38 -3.28 -3.48 -15.89
N LEU A 39 -2.39 -3.05 -15.01
CA LEU A 39 -1.00 -3.49 -15.04
C LEU A 39 -0.88 -4.98 -14.71
N VAL A 40 -1.57 -5.44 -13.67
CA VAL A 40 -1.63 -6.86 -13.28
C VAL A 40 -2.22 -7.71 -14.40
N ALA A 41 -3.29 -7.25 -15.06
CA ALA A 41 -3.87 -7.94 -16.22
C ALA A 41 -2.90 -8.08 -17.41
N LEU A 42 -1.91 -7.18 -17.52
CA LEU A 42 -0.85 -7.21 -18.54
C LEU A 42 0.41 -8.00 -18.09
N GLY A 43 0.33 -8.68 -16.94
CA GLY A 43 1.43 -9.46 -16.37
C GLY A 43 2.47 -8.64 -15.60
N GLY A 44 2.19 -7.36 -15.34
CA GLY A 44 2.98 -6.53 -14.43
C GLY A 44 2.61 -6.77 -12.97
N SER A 45 3.13 -5.94 -12.07
CA SER A 45 2.90 -6.11 -10.62
C SER A 45 2.53 -4.81 -9.93
N GLY A 46 1.74 -4.93 -8.86
CA GLY A 46 1.43 -3.86 -7.92
C GLY A 46 1.84 -4.24 -6.50
N ILE A 47 2.31 -3.28 -5.71
CA ILE A 47 2.63 -3.46 -4.28
C ILE A 47 1.88 -2.39 -3.49
N LEU A 48 0.91 -2.82 -2.69
CA LEU A 48 0.16 -1.96 -1.75
C LEU A 48 0.82 -2.00 -0.38
N SER A 49 1.31 -0.86 0.09
CA SER A 49 1.95 -0.67 1.40
C SER A 49 0.97 -0.19 2.48
N GLU A 50 1.51 0.21 3.65
CA GLU A 50 0.82 0.93 4.72
C GLU A 50 -0.15 0.05 5.53
N PHE A 51 0.34 -1.02 6.15
CA PHE A 51 -0.50 -1.93 6.94
C PHE A 51 -1.38 -1.25 8.01
N PRO A 52 -0.90 -0.24 8.78
CA PRO A 52 -1.76 0.50 9.71
C PRO A 52 -2.93 1.22 9.04
N GLU A 53 -2.82 1.58 7.76
CA GLU A 53 -3.88 2.19 6.97
C GLU A 53 -4.91 1.16 6.49
N LEU A 54 -4.63 -0.14 6.58
CA LEU A 54 -5.54 -1.23 6.16
C LEU A 54 -6.35 -1.81 7.33
N CYS A 55 -6.17 -1.26 8.54
CA CYS A 55 -6.89 -1.68 9.74
C CYS A 55 -8.40 -1.50 9.58
N GLY A 56 -9.19 -2.54 9.81
CA GLY A 56 -10.65 -2.51 9.70
C GLY A 56 -11.20 -2.84 8.30
N VAL A 57 -10.35 -3.12 7.32
CA VAL A 57 -10.75 -3.66 5.99
C VAL A 57 -10.05 -4.97 5.65
N GLU A 58 -9.50 -5.66 6.64
CA GLU A 58 -8.74 -6.90 6.47
C GLU A 58 -9.59 -7.97 5.81
N HIS A 59 -10.88 -8.03 6.15
CA HIS A 59 -11.79 -9.02 5.57
C HIS A 59 -11.93 -8.87 4.05
N GLU A 60 -11.92 -7.64 3.53
CA GLU A 60 -11.98 -7.38 2.08
C GLU A 60 -10.69 -7.85 1.38
N LEU A 61 -9.54 -7.62 2.00
CA LEU A 61 -8.24 -8.04 1.46
C LEU A 61 -8.04 -9.56 1.55
N ILE A 62 -8.46 -10.17 2.66
CA ILE A 62 -8.46 -11.63 2.85
C ILE A 62 -9.33 -12.31 1.81
N ALA A 63 -10.53 -11.77 1.54
CA ALA A 63 -11.44 -12.32 0.52
C ALA A 63 -10.85 -12.31 -0.90
N ARG A 64 -9.82 -11.47 -1.14
CA ARG A 64 -9.10 -11.37 -2.42
C ARG A 64 -7.81 -12.17 -2.46
N CYS A 65 -7.38 -12.76 -1.34
CA CYS A 65 -6.18 -13.58 -1.31
C CYS A 65 -6.36 -14.82 -2.19
N ARG A 66 -5.33 -15.13 -2.96
CA ARG A 66 -5.36 -16.25 -3.92
C ARG A 66 -5.60 -17.60 -3.24
N ASP A 67 -5.09 -17.76 -2.02
CA ASP A 67 -5.18 -18.98 -1.22
C ASP A 67 -5.10 -18.67 0.28
N ASP A 68 -5.47 -19.65 1.11
CA ASP A 68 -5.53 -19.51 2.57
C ASP A 68 -4.15 -19.18 3.17
N ALA A 69 -3.06 -19.67 2.56
CA ALA A 69 -1.71 -19.39 3.06
C ALA A 69 -1.33 -17.91 2.91
N VAL A 70 -1.72 -17.27 1.81
CA VAL A 70 -1.56 -15.82 1.63
C VAL A 70 -2.42 -15.04 2.64
N ALA A 71 -3.67 -15.48 2.86
CA ALA A 71 -4.56 -14.85 3.84
C ALA A 71 -4.04 -14.98 5.29
N GLU A 72 -3.54 -16.15 5.67
CA GLU A 72 -2.91 -16.39 6.98
C GLU A 72 -1.68 -15.52 7.16
N ARG A 73 -0.81 -15.44 6.14
CA ARG A 73 0.37 -14.57 6.17
C ARG A 73 0.02 -13.09 6.38
N PHE A 74 -1.06 -12.61 5.74
CA PHE A 74 -1.55 -11.25 5.96
C PHE A 74 -1.97 -11.02 7.42
N ARG A 75 -2.75 -11.95 7.98
CA ARG A 75 -3.20 -11.87 9.38
C ARG A 75 -2.02 -11.90 10.35
N ASP A 76 -1.06 -12.78 10.13
CA ASP A 76 0.11 -12.93 10.99
C ASP A 76 0.96 -11.64 11.02
N LEU A 77 1.18 -11.00 9.86
CA LEU A 77 1.93 -9.75 9.79
C LEU A 77 1.14 -8.57 10.36
N MET A 78 -0.17 -8.48 10.14
CA MET A 78 -1.02 -7.47 10.79
C MET A 78 -0.94 -7.59 12.31
N ASP A 79 -1.12 -8.79 12.85
CA ASP A 79 -1.03 -9.06 14.29
C ASP A 79 0.38 -8.78 14.84
N ALA A 80 1.42 -9.15 14.10
CA ALA A 80 2.82 -8.89 14.48
C ALA A 80 3.12 -7.39 14.52
N TYR A 81 2.64 -6.64 13.53
CA TYR A 81 2.81 -5.20 13.48
C TYR A 81 2.04 -4.53 14.63
N GLN A 82 0.79 -4.93 14.89
CA GLN A 82 -0.01 -4.38 16.00
C GLN A 82 0.69 -4.63 17.35
N ARG A 83 1.23 -5.83 17.58
CA ARG A 83 2.05 -6.13 18.77
C ARG A 83 3.32 -5.27 18.84
N HIS A 84 3.95 -4.97 17.71
CA HIS A 84 5.12 -4.09 17.67
C HIS A 84 4.74 -2.66 18.05
N ALA A 85 3.69 -2.10 17.44
CA ALA A 85 3.17 -0.78 17.74
C ALA A 85 2.83 -0.63 19.24
N ALA A 86 2.11 -1.60 19.82
CA ALA A 86 1.75 -1.58 21.23
C ALA A 86 2.96 -1.52 22.18
N ARG A 87 4.07 -2.21 21.84
CA ARG A 87 5.31 -2.18 22.65
C ARG A 87 6.00 -0.82 22.70
N VAL A 88 5.79 0.01 21.68
CA VAL A 88 6.33 1.37 21.61
C VAL A 88 5.30 2.44 22.01
N GLY A 89 4.14 2.03 22.53
CA GLY A 89 3.07 2.93 22.96
C GLY A 89 2.25 3.51 21.80
N ALA A 90 2.29 2.88 20.63
CA ALA A 90 1.46 3.22 19.48
C ALA A 90 0.28 2.25 19.33
N ASP A 91 -0.78 2.70 18.66
CA ASP A 91 -1.99 1.91 18.38
C ASP A 91 -2.52 2.29 16.98
N PHE A 92 -3.16 1.33 16.30
CA PHE A 92 -3.78 1.56 15.00
C PHE A 92 -4.98 2.50 15.10
N SER A 93 -5.66 2.54 16.25
CA SER A 93 -6.75 3.47 16.55
C SER A 93 -6.31 4.93 16.60
N MET A 94 -5.01 5.22 16.49
CA MET A 94 -4.52 6.60 16.31
C MET A 94 -4.62 7.08 14.86
N ASN A 95 -5.08 6.23 13.94
CA ASN A 95 -5.53 6.58 12.60
C ASN A 95 -7.07 6.62 12.57
N PRO A 96 -7.73 7.67 12.07
CA PRO A 96 -7.18 8.82 11.34
C PRO A 96 -6.47 9.83 12.25
N SER A 97 -5.42 10.47 11.73
CA SER A 97 -4.71 11.53 12.45
C SER A 97 -5.59 12.78 12.62
N PRO A 98 -5.29 13.69 13.58
CA PRO A 98 -6.02 14.94 13.74
C PRO A 98 -6.07 15.82 12.47
N GLY A 99 -5.06 15.73 11.59
CA GLY A 99 -5.07 16.38 10.28
C GLY A 99 -6.13 15.77 9.36
N ASN A 100 -6.13 14.43 9.23
CA ASN A 100 -7.11 13.72 8.41
C ASN A 100 -8.56 14.01 8.84
N ILE A 101 -8.83 14.05 10.16
CA ILE A 101 -10.16 14.35 10.71
C ILE A 101 -10.61 15.76 10.29
N ARG A 102 -9.71 16.75 10.38
CA ARG A 102 -10.00 18.13 9.96
C ARG A 102 -10.32 18.21 8.47
N ASP A 103 -9.69 17.36 7.67
CA ASP A 103 -9.80 17.33 6.22
C ASP A 103 -10.85 16.31 5.70
N GLY A 104 -11.75 15.86 6.59
CA GLY A 104 -12.97 15.11 6.22
C GLY A 104 -12.87 13.59 6.30
N LEU A 105 -11.75 13.02 6.75
CA LEU A 105 -11.61 11.59 7.05
C LEU A 105 -11.92 11.34 8.54
N ILE A 106 -13.20 11.10 8.82
CA ILE A 106 -13.74 11.13 10.19
C ILE A 106 -13.60 9.79 10.92
N THR A 107 -13.56 8.67 10.21
CA THR A 107 -13.50 7.33 10.80
C THR A 107 -12.37 6.49 10.21
N ASP A 108 -11.84 5.57 11.02
CA ASP A 108 -10.80 4.61 10.64
C ASP A 108 -11.29 3.80 9.42
N ALA A 109 -12.53 3.29 9.48
CA ALA A 109 -13.13 2.53 8.39
C ALA A 109 -13.19 3.31 7.06
N MET A 110 -13.51 4.62 7.09
CA MET A 110 -13.48 5.46 5.88
C MET A 110 -12.07 5.60 5.32
N LYS A 111 -11.09 5.84 6.20
CA LYS A 111 -9.67 5.97 5.81
C LYS A 111 -9.18 4.68 5.20
N SER A 112 -9.43 3.56 5.86
CA SER A 112 -8.92 2.25 5.47
C SER A 112 -9.58 1.69 4.23
N ALA A 113 -10.89 1.86 4.08
CA ALA A 113 -11.58 1.55 2.82
C ALA A 113 -11.00 2.38 1.66
N GLY A 114 -10.76 3.67 1.88
CA GLY A 114 -10.13 4.54 0.89
C GLY A 114 -8.68 4.15 0.55
N ALA A 115 -7.89 3.76 1.55
CA ALA A 115 -6.50 3.35 1.40
C ALA A 115 -6.38 2.04 0.61
N ALA A 116 -7.24 1.05 0.91
CA ALA A 116 -7.25 -0.24 0.22
C ALA A 116 -7.57 -0.12 -1.28
N LYS A 117 -8.35 0.89 -1.70
CA LYS A 117 -8.63 1.13 -3.12
C LYS A 117 -7.41 1.39 -3.98
N LYS A 118 -6.27 1.81 -3.40
CA LYS A 118 -4.99 1.95 -4.14
C LYS A 118 -4.53 0.63 -4.76
N GLY A 119 -4.84 -0.50 -4.12
CA GLY A 119 -4.51 -1.84 -4.61
C GLY A 119 -5.45 -2.36 -5.70
N GLY A 120 -6.46 -1.60 -6.12
CA GLY A 120 -7.45 -2.07 -7.10
C GLY A 120 -8.29 -3.21 -6.56
N ASP A 121 -8.77 -4.09 -7.45
CA ASP A 121 -9.59 -5.27 -7.15
C ASP A 121 -8.92 -6.61 -7.54
N SER A 122 -7.69 -6.58 -8.08
CA SER A 122 -6.92 -7.77 -8.46
C SER A 122 -6.71 -8.73 -7.28
N PRO A 123 -6.60 -10.06 -7.52
CA PRO A 123 -6.28 -11.02 -6.47
C PRO A 123 -4.95 -10.72 -5.81
N VAL A 124 -4.91 -10.80 -4.49
CA VAL A 124 -3.68 -10.69 -3.71
C VAL A 124 -2.91 -12.00 -3.85
N VAL A 125 -1.76 -11.94 -4.52
CA VAL A 125 -0.95 -13.11 -4.84
C VAL A 125 0.13 -13.37 -3.80
N ASP A 126 0.52 -12.36 -3.03
CA ASP A 126 1.55 -12.47 -2.01
C ASP A 126 1.40 -11.41 -0.92
N VAL A 127 2.04 -11.66 0.21
CA VAL A 127 2.13 -10.73 1.33
C VAL A 127 3.59 -10.70 1.77
N LEU A 128 4.17 -9.52 1.89
CA LEU A 128 5.60 -9.30 2.05
C LEU A 128 5.87 -8.65 3.41
N ASP A 129 6.92 -9.08 4.10
CA ASP A 129 7.48 -8.36 5.25
C ASP A 129 8.27 -7.14 4.78
N TYR A 130 8.67 -6.25 5.70
CA TYR A 130 9.36 -5.00 5.39
C TYR A 130 10.63 -5.26 4.54
N THR A 131 10.67 -4.71 3.32
CA THR A 131 11.74 -4.89 2.32
C THR A 131 11.92 -6.30 1.75
N GLU A 132 10.98 -7.21 2.00
CA GLU A 132 11.01 -8.54 1.39
C GLU A 132 10.86 -8.42 -0.14
N PRO A 133 11.75 -9.05 -0.94
CA PRO A 133 11.69 -8.93 -2.38
C PRO A 133 10.39 -9.48 -2.99
N HIS A 134 9.76 -8.68 -3.84
CA HIS A 134 8.64 -9.11 -4.66
C HIS A 134 9.11 -10.10 -5.73
N THR A 135 8.60 -11.33 -5.70
CA THR A 135 9.02 -12.41 -6.64
C THR A 135 7.90 -12.95 -7.52
N ARG A 136 6.63 -12.65 -7.22
CA ARG A 136 5.45 -13.21 -7.88
C ARG A 136 4.65 -12.13 -8.60
N ALA A 137 4.48 -12.24 -9.91
CA ALA A 137 3.67 -11.29 -10.67
C ALA A 137 2.21 -11.25 -10.16
N GLY A 138 1.68 -10.03 -9.99
CA GLY A 138 0.34 -9.79 -9.44
C GLY A 138 0.33 -8.64 -8.42
N LEU A 139 -0.72 -8.58 -7.60
CA LEU A 139 -0.82 -7.66 -6.47
C LEU A 139 -0.25 -8.30 -5.21
N SER A 140 0.74 -7.64 -4.60
CA SER A 140 1.28 -8.01 -3.29
C SER A 140 0.92 -6.95 -2.24
N LEU A 141 0.72 -7.38 -0.99
CA LEU A 141 0.62 -6.49 0.16
C LEU A 141 2.00 -6.39 0.83
N LEU A 142 2.45 -5.21 1.20
CA LEU A 142 3.74 -4.99 1.87
C LEU A 142 3.53 -4.46 3.28
N CYS A 143 4.01 -5.20 4.27
CA CYS A 143 4.01 -4.78 5.66
C CYS A 143 5.01 -3.65 5.88
N SER A 144 4.52 -2.41 5.74
CA SER A 144 5.26 -1.19 6.03
C SER A 144 4.51 -0.26 6.98
N PRO A 145 5.22 0.63 7.69
CA PRO A 145 4.62 1.76 8.37
C PRO A 145 3.93 2.71 7.40
N GLY A 146 2.92 3.46 7.87
CA GLY A 146 2.27 4.53 7.09
C GLY A 146 3.06 5.85 7.04
N ASN A 147 4.35 5.84 7.42
CA ASN A 147 5.20 7.01 7.27
C ASN A 147 5.73 7.06 5.83
N ASP A 148 5.49 8.17 5.13
CA ASP A 148 5.85 8.34 3.72
C ASP A 148 7.26 7.86 3.36
N VAL A 149 8.28 8.23 4.16
CA VAL A 149 9.68 7.95 3.84
C VAL A 149 10.01 6.48 4.09
N GLU A 150 9.55 5.92 5.21
CA GLU A 150 9.78 4.52 5.55
C GLU A 150 9.04 3.60 4.56
N SER A 151 7.78 3.91 4.25
CA SER A 151 6.97 3.13 3.33
C SER A 151 7.51 3.15 1.91
N THR A 152 7.85 4.33 1.38
CA THR A 152 8.44 4.41 0.03
C THR A 152 9.83 3.79 -0.05
N THR A 153 10.59 3.79 1.05
CA THR A 153 11.85 3.04 1.16
C THR A 153 11.58 1.53 1.14
N ALA A 154 10.56 1.05 1.84
CA ALA A 154 10.15 -0.35 1.85
C ALA A 154 9.73 -0.80 0.44
N LEU A 155 8.91 -0.01 -0.26
CA LEU A 155 8.48 -0.28 -1.64
C LEU A 155 9.69 -0.40 -2.58
N ALA A 156 10.60 0.56 -2.54
CA ALA A 156 11.81 0.52 -3.35
C ALA A 156 12.70 -0.68 -3.00
N GLY A 157 12.87 -0.99 -1.71
CA GLY A 157 13.62 -2.15 -1.22
C GLY A 157 13.01 -3.49 -1.63
N SER A 158 11.68 -3.55 -1.75
CA SER A 158 10.93 -4.73 -2.18
C SER A 158 10.88 -4.90 -3.70
N GLY A 159 11.48 -3.97 -4.46
CA GLY A 159 11.63 -4.07 -5.92
C GLY A 159 10.67 -3.22 -6.75
N ALA A 160 9.91 -2.28 -6.15
CA ALA A 160 9.16 -1.30 -6.92
C ALA A 160 10.10 -0.42 -7.75
N ASN A 161 9.85 -0.36 -9.07
CA ASN A 161 10.65 0.45 -10.00
C ASN A 161 9.90 1.73 -10.47
N LEU A 162 8.65 1.88 -10.04
CA LEU A 162 7.87 3.11 -10.07
C LEU A 162 7.00 3.15 -8.81
N ILE A 163 6.87 4.32 -8.18
CA ILE A 163 6.00 4.52 -7.02
C ILE A 163 4.99 5.62 -7.37
N LEU A 164 3.69 5.34 -7.20
CA LEU A 164 2.64 6.36 -7.25
C LEU A 164 2.31 6.79 -5.83
N PHE A 165 2.39 8.09 -5.61
CA PHE A 165 2.16 8.72 -4.31
C PHE A 165 0.98 9.69 -4.43
N THR A 166 -0.13 9.41 -3.75
CA THR A 166 -1.31 10.28 -3.73
C THR A 166 -1.26 11.20 -2.50
N THR A 167 -1.68 12.46 -2.63
CA THR A 167 -1.73 13.40 -1.50
C THR A 167 -2.81 14.46 -1.74
N GLY A 168 -3.57 14.78 -0.69
CA GLY A 168 -4.52 15.90 -0.63
C GLY A 168 -3.95 17.15 0.06
N LEU A 169 -2.81 17.03 0.76
CA LEU A 169 -2.27 18.07 1.65
C LEU A 169 -0.95 18.69 1.20
N GLY A 170 -0.48 18.36 -0.01
CA GLY A 170 0.77 18.92 -0.55
C GLY A 170 2.02 18.42 0.15
N THR A 171 2.00 17.20 0.69
CA THR A 171 3.15 16.57 1.33
C THR A 171 4.27 16.34 0.31
N PRO A 172 5.52 16.78 0.55
CA PRO A 172 6.64 16.46 -0.33
C PRO A 172 7.32 15.15 0.12
N PRO A 173 7.02 13.98 -0.49
CA PRO A 173 7.78 12.76 -0.22
C PRO A 173 9.19 12.89 -0.81
N ALA A 174 10.21 12.65 0.00
CA ALA A 174 11.60 12.71 -0.45
C ALA A 174 12.33 11.39 -0.14
N THR A 175 12.36 10.48 -1.11
CA THR A 175 13.34 9.38 -1.15
C THR A 175 14.42 9.70 -2.19
N ARG A 176 15.64 9.95 -1.71
CA ARG A 176 16.78 10.28 -2.56
C ARG A 176 17.44 8.98 -3.04
N SER A 177 17.02 8.44 -4.19
CA SER A 177 17.79 7.36 -4.83
C SER A 177 19.09 7.96 -5.40
N ARG A 178 20.22 7.64 -4.77
CA ARG A 178 21.54 7.94 -5.36
C ARG A 178 21.74 6.94 -6.51
N ARG A 179 21.74 7.44 -7.73
CA ARG A 179 22.43 6.78 -8.85
C ARG A 179 23.87 7.27 -8.89
#